data_AF-A0A965DL35-F1
#
_entry.id   AF-A0A965DL35-F1
#
_cell.length_a   1.000
_cell.length_b   1.000
_cell.length_c   1.000
_cell.angle_alpha   90.00
_cell.angle_beta   90.00
_cell.angle_gamma   90.00
#
_symmetry.space_group_name_H-M   'P 1'
#
loop_
_entity.id
_entity.type
_entity.pdbx_description
1 polymer ?
#
loop_
_entity_poly.entity_id
_entity_poly.type
_entity_poly.pdbx_seq_one_letter_code
_entity_poly.pdbx_strand_id
1 'polypeptide(L)'
;MTISNHERVGRTLKLLQEGLYPFVEREMKAIHGDRWLIPASASLPDNYVRNKNIQAVLQEDVSALLIVMWEQWNTIFKNPLGQSERTLVSELRNTRNDWAHKATFSTDDTYRALDSISRLLTAIAAPEADQVEKQKHELLRLRFEEQARQQTRRAAGVPTEGHPTAGLKPWKDITTPHPDVASGKFQQAEFAADLWQVYLDQGSDEYRDPTEFYRRTYLTEGLEQLLRNALLRLSGESGDPVIELQTNFGGGKTHAMLALFHLCQALHISDLPGMESLFQTTGINHLPQNVNVAVLVGNKLQPSGIVPYKPQHASQKRPIIRTLWGELAWQL
;
A
#
# COMPACT_ATOMS: atom_id res chain seq x y z
N MET A 1 7.75 -8.89 3.39
CA MET A 1 8.62 -7.87 4.02
C MET A 1 8.98 -6.85 2.95
N THR A 2 8.86 -5.55 3.22
CA THR A 2 9.26 -4.49 2.29
C THR A 2 10.78 -4.40 2.23
N ILE A 3 11.37 -4.73 1.08
CA ILE A 3 12.83 -4.66 0.85
C ILE A 3 13.24 -3.18 0.75
N SER A 4 14.28 -2.78 1.48
CA SER A 4 14.78 -1.39 1.43
C SER A 4 15.51 -1.09 0.13
N ASN A 5 15.59 0.20 -0.27
CA ASN A 5 16.34 0.62 -1.45
C ASN A 5 17.82 0.21 -1.40
N HIS A 6 18.47 0.38 -0.24
CA HIS A 6 19.86 -0.06 -0.04
C HIS A 6 20.02 -1.57 -0.23
N GLU A 7 19.06 -2.36 0.27
CA GLU A 7 19.05 -3.82 0.10
C GLU A 7 18.79 -4.23 -1.36
N ARG A 8 17.93 -3.51 -2.08
CA ARG A 8 17.71 -3.72 -3.52
C ARG A 8 19.01 -3.52 -4.30
N VAL A 9 19.70 -2.39 -4.11
CA VAL A 9 21.00 -2.12 -4.75
C VAL A 9 22.01 -3.22 -4.41
N GLY A 10 22.09 -3.66 -3.15
CA GLY A 10 23.01 -4.72 -2.73
C GLY A 10 22.75 -6.06 -3.43
N ARG A 11 21.48 -6.45 -3.58
CA ARG A 11 21.10 -7.67 -4.33
C ARG A 11 21.47 -7.55 -5.81
N THR A 12 21.26 -6.39 -6.41
CA THR A 12 21.61 -6.16 -7.82
C THR A 12 23.12 -6.08 -8.05
N LEU A 13 23.90 -5.53 -7.10
CA LEU A 13 25.37 -5.56 -7.15
C LEU A 13 25.92 -6.99 -7.09
N LYS A 14 25.24 -7.90 -6.39
CA LYS A 14 25.58 -9.33 -6.40
C LYS A 14 25.35 -9.96 -7.78
N LEU A 15 24.21 -9.66 -8.41
CA LEU A 15 23.96 -10.10 -9.79
C LEU A 15 24.98 -9.54 -10.78
N LEU A 16 25.40 -8.28 -10.59
CA LEU A 16 26.48 -7.67 -11.36
C LEU A 16 27.78 -8.47 -11.21
N GLN A 17 28.12 -8.85 -9.98
CA GLN A 17 29.32 -9.64 -9.69
C GLN A 17 29.30 -11.00 -10.39
N GLU A 18 28.18 -11.72 -10.25
CA GLU A 18 27.97 -13.05 -10.85
C GLU A 18 28.11 -13.00 -12.38
N GLY A 19 27.56 -11.97 -13.03
CA GLY A 19 27.65 -11.80 -14.49
C GLY A 19 29.00 -11.26 -14.99
N LEU A 20 29.66 -10.36 -14.24
CA LEU A 20 30.93 -9.76 -14.64
C LEU A 20 32.11 -10.73 -14.52
N TYR A 21 32.15 -11.58 -13.49
CA TYR A 21 33.32 -12.43 -13.23
C TYR A 21 33.68 -13.34 -14.43
N PRO A 22 32.75 -14.12 -15.01
CA PRO A 22 33.06 -15.00 -16.14
C PRO A 22 33.52 -14.23 -17.38
N PHE A 23 32.96 -13.04 -17.60
CA PHE A 23 33.35 -12.16 -18.70
C PHE A 23 34.80 -11.65 -18.52
N VAL A 24 35.10 -11.09 -17.35
CA VAL A 24 36.44 -10.58 -17.03
C VAL A 24 37.48 -11.69 -17.12
N GLU A 25 37.20 -12.87 -16.55
CA GLU A 25 38.11 -14.02 -16.63
C GLU A 25 38.39 -14.43 -18.07
N ARG A 26 37.36 -14.50 -18.92
CA ARG A 26 37.48 -14.87 -20.34
C ARG A 26 38.34 -13.88 -21.12
N GLU A 27 38.03 -12.58 -21.03
CA GLU A 27 38.75 -11.55 -21.79
C GLU A 27 40.21 -11.40 -21.33
N MET A 28 40.45 -11.48 -20.01
CA MET A 28 41.79 -11.44 -19.45
C MET A 28 42.62 -12.66 -19.87
N LYS A 29 42.04 -13.87 -19.87
CA LYS A 29 42.70 -15.09 -20.33
C LYS A 29 42.98 -15.08 -21.84
N ALA A 30 42.11 -14.49 -22.64
CA ALA A 30 42.30 -14.40 -24.08
C ALA A 30 43.59 -13.65 -24.47
N ILE A 31 44.02 -12.67 -23.66
CA ILE A 31 45.23 -11.87 -23.91
C ILE A 31 46.43 -12.36 -23.10
N HIS A 32 46.23 -12.71 -21.82
CA HIS A 32 47.34 -13.02 -20.89
C HIS A 32 47.51 -14.52 -20.58
N GLY A 33 46.66 -15.38 -21.12
CA GLY A 33 46.69 -16.83 -20.89
C GLY A 33 46.56 -17.19 -19.41
N ASP A 34 47.25 -18.25 -18.98
CA ASP A 34 47.19 -18.76 -17.60
C ASP A 34 47.73 -17.78 -16.54
N ARG A 35 48.48 -16.77 -16.97
CA ARG A 35 49.09 -15.75 -16.08
C ARG A 35 48.22 -14.50 -15.90
N TRP A 36 46.97 -14.51 -16.36
CA TRP A 36 46.07 -13.36 -16.31
C TRP A 36 45.83 -12.78 -14.91
N LEU A 37 46.01 -13.58 -13.84
CA LEU A 37 45.90 -13.12 -12.46
C LEU A 37 47.01 -12.13 -12.07
N ILE A 38 48.17 -12.15 -12.72
CA ILE A 38 49.28 -11.22 -12.46
C ILE A 38 48.87 -9.78 -12.83
N PRO A 39 48.47 -9.47 -14.08
CA PRO A 39 48.01 -8.13 -14.43
C PRO A 39 46.74 -7.73 -13.68
N ALA A 40 45.84 -8.68 -13.36
CA ALA A 40 44.68 -8.39 -12.51
C ALA A 40 45.10 -7.92 -11.10
N SER A 41 46.06 -8.62 -10.48
CA SER A 41 46.56 -8.25 -9.15
C SER A 41 47.28 -6.90 -9.14
N ALA A 42 48.01 -6.57 -10.21
CA ALA A 42 48.70 -5.29 -10.35
C ALA A 42 47.74 -4.10 -10.50
N SER A 43 46.52 -4.34 -10.96
CA SER A 43 45.46 -3.32 -11.05
C SER A 43 44.74 -3.08 -9.72
N LEU A 44 44.90 -3.96 -8.73
CA LEU A 44 44.20 -3.89 -7.46
C LEU A 44 45.03 -3.17 -6.39
N PRO A 45 44.41 -2.38 -5.50
CA PRO A 45 45.10 -1.82 -4.34
C PRO A 45 45.59 -2.92 -3.37
N ASP A 46 46.63 -2.62 -2.58
CA ASP A 46 47.32 -3.58 -1.70
C ASP A 46 46.41 -4.35 -0.73
N ASN A 47 45.30 -3.74 -0.30
CA ASN A 47 44.33 -4.35 0.62
C ASN A 47 43.54 -5.54 0.02
N TYR A 48 43.49 -5.64 -1.31
CA TYR A 48 42.91 -6.77 -2.03
C TYR A 48 43.93 -7.90 -2.28
N VAL A 49 45.22 -7.58 -2.27
CA VAL A 49 46.30 -8.51 -2.66
C VAL A 49 46.92 -9.20 -1.45
N ARG A 50 47.10 -8.47 -0.35
CA ARG A 50 47.85 -8.96 0.82
C ARG A 50 47.17 -10.16 1.48
N ASN A 51 47.87 -11.31 1.47
CA ASN A 51 47.45 -12.57 2.10
C ASN A 51 46.08 -13.12 1.63
N LYS A 52 45.67 -12.79 0.40
CA LYS A 52 44.40 -13.22 -0.17
C LYS A 52 44.61 -13.95 -1.49
N ASN A 53 43.74 -14.91 -1.78
CA ASN A 53 43.66 -15.51 -3.10
C ASN A 53 42.95 -14.53 -4.05
N ILE A 54 43.70 -13.98 -5.01
CA ILE A 54 43.18 -12.98 -5.97
C ILE A 54 41.98 -13.50 -6.75
N GLN A 55 42.00 -14.77 -7.13
CA GLN A 55 40.88 -15.37 -7.86
C GLN A 55 39.61 -15.39 -7.01
N ALA A 56 39.71 -15.78 -5.73
CA ALA A 56 38.58 -15.74 -4.81
C ALA A 56 38.07 -14.32 -4.58
N VAL A 57 38.98 -13.34 -4.45
CA VAL A 57 38.60 -11.92 -4.32
C VAL A 57 37.80 -11.43 -5.52
N LEU A 58 38.22 -11.78 -6.74
CA LEU A 58 37.49 -11.42 -7.96
C LEU A 58 36.14 -12.15 -8.07
N GLN A 59 36.03 -13.36 -7.51
CA GLN A 59 34.78 -14.14 -7.46
C GLN A 59 33.78 -13.66 -6.40
N GLU A 60 34.18 -12.83 -5.45
CA GLU A 60 33.33 -12.41 -4.33
C GLU A 60 33.07 -10.91 -4.31
N ASP A 61 34.00 -10.08 -4.80
CA ASP A 61 33.91 -8.62 -4.70
C ASP A 61 33.77 -7.93 -6.07
N VAL A 62 32.57 -7.39 -6.30
CA VAL A 62 32.26 -6.58 -7.49
C VAL A 62 33.16 -5.35 -7.63
N SER A 63 33.65 -4.77 -6.53
CA SER A 63 34.57 -3.64 -6.60
C SER A 63 35.92 -4.03 -7.16
N ALA A 64 36.42 -5.22 -6.83
CA ALA A 64 37.68 -5.69 -7.39
C ALA A 64 37.54 -5.88 -8.90
N LEU A 65 36.43 -6.47 -9.36
CA LEU A 65 36.11 -6.59 -10.79
C LEU A 65 36.04 -5.24 -11.51
N LEU A 66 35.30 -4.28 -10.95
CA LEU A 66 35.15 -2.95 -11.55
C LEU A 66 36.48 -2.16 -11.60
N ILE A 67 37.36 -2.34 -10.60
CA ILE A 67 38.70 -1.75 -10.62
C ILE A 67 39.54 -2.37 -11.74
N VAL A 68 39.58 -3.71 -11.84
CA VAL A 68 40.32 -4.39 -12.91
C VAL A 68 39.81 -3.98 -14.29
N MET A 69 38.49 -3.92 -14.49
CA MET A 69 37.90 -3.46 -15.74
C MET A 69 38.31 -2.03 -16.09
N TRP A 70 38.37 -1.14 -15.10
CA TRP A 70 38.74 0.25 -15.30
C TRP A 70 40.22 0.41 -15.68
N GLU A 71 41.12 -0.23 -14.92
CA GLU A 71 42.57 -0.11 -15.14
C GLU A 71 43.01 -0.82 -16.44
N GLN A 72 42.40 -1.97 -16.76
CA GLN A 72 42.68 -2.73 -17.98
C GLN A 72 41.77 -2.34 -19.15
N TRP A 73 41.12 -1.17 -19.09
CA TRP A 73 40.16 -0.78 -20.11
C TRP A 73 40.80 -0.68 -21.50
N ASN A 74 41.89 0.08 -21.61
CA ASN A 74 42.52 0.38 -22.90
C ASN A 74 43.20 -0.84 -23.52
N THR A 75 43.61 -1.80 -22.69
CA THR A 75 44.35 -3.00 -23.08
C THR A 75 43.43 -4.15 -23.45
N ILE A 76 42.33 -4.33 -22.71
CA ILE A 76 41.49 -5.54 -22.79
C ILE A 76 40.05 -5.19 -23.17
N PHE A 77 39.41 -4.29 -22.43
CA PHE A 77 37.95 -4.12 -22.51
C PHE A 77 37.47 -3.14 -23.57
N LYS A 78 38.34 -2.30 -24.15
CA LYS A 78 38.00 -1.32 -25.20
C LYS A 78 37.50 -1.97 -26.49
N ASN A 79 37.92 -3.19 -26.79
CA ASN A 79 37.50 -3.91 -27.99
C ASN A 79 36.10 -4.53 -27.84
N PRO A 80 35.80 -5.31 -26.78
CA PRO A 80 34.47 -5.87 -26.58
C PRO A 80 33.45 -4.84 -26.08
N LEU A 81 33.86 -3.73 -25.47
CA LEU A 81 32.98 -2.72 -24.86
C LEU A 81 33.37 -1.29 -25.32
N GLY A 82 32.38 -0.46 -25.62
CA GLY A 82 32.55 0.89 -26.13
C GLY A 82 32.70 1.96 -25.03
N GLN A 83 32.74 3.22 -25.46
CA GLN A 83 32.88 4.37 -24.54
C GLN A 83 31.69 4.51 -23.58
N SER A 84 30.49 4.11 -24.02
CA SER A 84 29.28 4.12 -23.21
C SER A 84 29.43 3.20 -21.99
N GLU A 85 29.92 1.98 -22.20
CA GLU A 85 30.13 0.98 -21.16
C GLU A 85 31.24 1.40 -20.20
N ARG A 86 32.29 2.07 -20.71
CA ARG A 86 33.33 2.65 -19.83
C ARG A 86 32.74 3.64 -18.83
N THR A 87 31.79 4.45 -19.29
CA THR A 87 31.10 5.43 -18.45
C THR A 87 30.24 4.73 -17.40
N LEU A 88 29.55 3.64 -17.78
CA LEU A 88 28.79 2.82 -16.84
C LEU A 88 29.69 2.18 -15.78
N VAL A 89 30.87 1.65 -16.15
CA VAL A 89 31.83 1.10 -15.18
C VAL A 89 32.27 2.16 -14.18
N SER A 90 32.55 3.38 -14.63
CA SER A 90 32.91 4.49 -13.73
C SER A 90 31.77 4.82 -12.75
N GLU A 91 30.54 4.87 -13.24
CA GLU A 91 29.36 5.15 -12.43
C GLU A 91 29.14 4.05 -11.39
N LEU A 92 29.21 2.78 -11.79
CA LEU A 92 28.99 1.63 -10.92
C LEU A 92 30.05 1.51 -9.81
N ARG A 93 31.27 1.99 -10.06
CA ARG A 93 32.29 2.13 -9.00
C ARG A 93 31.82 3.10 -7.92
N ASN A 94 31.26 4.25 -8.29
CA ASN A 94 30.71 5.21 -7.35
C ASN A 94 29.49 4.62 -6.62
N THR A 95 28.53 4.04 -7.36
CA THR A 95 27.35 3.40 -6.77
C THR A 95 27.71 2.31 -5.75
N ARG A 96 28.69 1.45 -6.06
CA ARG A 96 29.16 0.44 -5.10
C ARG A 96 29.79 1.10 -3.88
N ASN A 97 30.62 2.12 -4.08
CA ASN A 97 31.28 2.83 -2.99
C ASN A 97 30.24 3.45 -2.03
N ASP A 98 29.25 4.14 -2.56
CA ASP A 98 28.15 4.75 -1.79
C ASP A 98 27.34 3.68 -1.05
N TRP A 99 27.07 2.54 -1.69
CA TRP A 99 26.41 1.40 -1.06
C TRP A 99 27.23 0.83 0.11
N ALA A 100 28.53 0.66 -0.06
CA ALA A 100 29.42 0.14 0.99
C ALA A 100 29.53 1.09 2.20
N HIS A 101 29.45 2.41 1.96
CA HIS A 101 29.41 3.43 3.01
C HIS A 101 28.01 3.64 3.64
N LYS A 102 27.05 2.76 3.34
CA LYS A 102 25.66 2.81 3.86
C LYS A 102 24.93 4.12 3.54
N ALA A 103 25.20 4.71 2.37
CA ALA A 103 24.46 5.88 1.91
C ALA A 103 22.96 5.57 1.78
N THR A 104 22.13 6.60 1.96
CA THR A 104 20.69 6.51 1.71
C THR A 104 20.42 6.63 0.22
N PHE A 105 19.77 5.62 -0.36
CA PHE A 105 19.37 5.63 -1.78
C PHE A 105 17.92 6.09 -1.93
N SER A 106 17.71 7.15 -2.71
CA SER A 106 16.37 7.51 -3.17
C SER A 106 15.85 6.46 -4.16
N THR A 107 14.55 6.48 -4.45
CA THR A 107 13.95 5.58 -5.47
C THR A 107 14.55 5.84 -6.86
N ASP A 108 14.86 7.10 -7.17
CA ASP A 108 15.48 7.48 -8.45
C ASP A 108 16.94 7.03 -8.54
N ASP A 109 17.72 7.19 -7.46
CA ASP A 109 19.10 6.70 -7.41
C ASP A 109 19.16 5.16 -7.49
N THR A 110 18.22 4.49 -6.82
CA THR A 110 18.08 3.03 -6.88
C THR A 110 17.77 2.60 -8.31
N TYR A 111 16.81 3.27 -8.97
CA TYR A 111 16.49 2.97 -10.37
C TYR A 111 17.70 3.19 -11.29
N ARG A 112 18.43 4.29 -11.11
CA ARG A 112 19.63 4.59 -11.90
C ARG A 112 20.71 3.53 -11.72
N ALA A 113 20.97 3.12 -10.49
CA ALA A 113 21.90 2.03 -10.19
C ALA A 113 21.51 0.73 -10.90
N LEU A 114 20.24 0.32 -10.79
CA LEU A 114 19.72 -0.89 -11.44
C LEU A 114 19.80 -0.79 -12.98
N ASP A 115 19.49 0.36 -13.56
CA ASP A 115 19.57 0.58 -15.01
C ASP A 115 21.02 0.51 -15.52
N SER A 116 21.98 1.13 -14.82
CA SER A 116 23.39 1.06 -15.19
C SER A 116 23.94 -0.37 -15.08
N ILE A 117 23.52 -1.13 -14.05
CA ILE A 117 23.86 -2.55 -13.92
C ILE A 117 23.28 -3.36 -15.09
N SER A 118 21.99 -3.18 -15.38
CA SER A 118 21.29 -3.91 -16.45
C SER A 118 21.95 -3.69 -17.80
N ARG A 119 22.26 -2.44 -18.15
CA ARG A 119 22.92 -2.08 -19.41
C ARG A 119 24.29 -2.72 -19.55
N LEU A 120 25.09 -2.70 -18.48
CA LEU A 120 26.42 -3.32 -18.51
C LEU A 120 26.32 -4.84 -18.67
N LEU A 121 25.42 -5.50 -17.92
CA LEU A 121 25.18 -6.94 -18.04
C LEU A 121 24.65 -7.32 -19.44
N THR A 122 23.78 -6.50 -20.01
CA THR A 122 23.27 -6.68 -21.38
C THR A 122 24.39 -6.57 -22.41
N ALA A 123 25.29 -5.59 -22.26
CA ALA A 123 26.43 -5.38 -23.16
C ALA A 123 27.39 -6.59 -23.21
N ILE A 124 27.50 -7.34 -22.11
CA ILE A 124 28.31 -8.56 -22.03
C ILE A 124 27.50 -9.86 -22.27
N ALA A 125 26.22 -9.73 -22.62
CA ALA A 125 25.28 -10.84 -22.81
C ALA A 125 25.17 -11.79 -21.58
N ALA A 126 25.21 -11.22 -20.38
CA ALA A 126 25.08 -11.97 -19.13
C ALA A 126 23.60 -12.29 -18.82
N PRO A 127 23.23 -13.53 -18.48
CA PRO A 127 21.85 -13.94 -18.20
C PRO A 127 21.25 -13.25 -16.96
N GLU A 128 22.09 -12.75 -16.06
CA GLU A 128 21.69 -11.98 -14.88
C GLU A 128 20.97 -10.66 -15.27
N ALA A 129 21.18 -10.15 -16.49
CA ALA A 129 20.50 -8.96 -17.01
C ALA A 129 18.98 -9.05 -16.90
N ASP A 130 18.39 -10.21 -17.22
CA ASP A 130 16.93 -10.43 -17.15
C ASP A 130 16.39 -10.32 -15.72
N GLN A 131 17.18 -10.76 -14.73
CA GLN A 131 16.79 -10.66 -13.32
C GLN A 131 16.82 -9.21 -12.85
N VAL A 132 17.83 -8.45 -13.28
CA VAL A 132 17.94 -7.02 -12.97
C VAL A 132 16.81 -6.23 -13.64
N GLU A 133 16.47 -6.54 -14.89
CA GLU A 133 15.32 -5.92 -15.57
C GLU A 133 14.02 -6.17 -14.81
N LYS A 134 13.76 -7.40 -14.33
CA LYS A 134 12.58 -7.68 -13.51
C LYS A 134 12.53 -6.82 -12.23
N GLN A 135 13.68 -6.69 -11.54
CA GLN A 135 13.78 -5.84 -10.34
C GLN A 135 13.52 -4.36 -10.67
N LYS A 136 13.98 -3.89 -11.84
CA LYS A 136 13.77 -2.52 -12.32
C LYS A 136 12.29 -2.23 -12.60
N HIS A 137 11.60 -3.15 -13.27
CA HIS A 137 10.16 -3.02 -13.56
C HIS A 137 9.32 -3.04 -12.27
N GLU A 138 9.67 -3.87 -11.30
CA GLU A 138 9.01 -3.88 -9.99
C GLU A 138 9.17 -2.54 -9.25
N LEU A 139 10.39 -1.97 -9.27
CA LEU A 139 10.65 -0.67 -8.65
C LEU A 139 9.87 0.46 -9.32
N LEU A 140 9.80 0.47 -10.66
CA LEU A 140 8.99 1.44 -11.41
C LEU A 140 7.51 1.32 -11.07
N ARG A 141 6.99 0.10 -10.97
CA ARG A 141 5.60 -0.13 -10.59
C ARG A 141 5.30 0.47 -9.20
N LEU A 142 6.16 0.21 -8.22
CA LEU A 142 6.02 0.80 -6.87
C LEU A 142 6.05 2.33 -6.91
N ARG A 143 6.96 2.91 -7.69
CA ARG A 143 7.05 4.36 -7.89
C ARG A 143 5.78 4.94 -8.51
N PHE A 144 5.24 4.31 -9.55
CA PHE A 144 4.02 4.78 -10.20
C PHE A 144 2.81 4.66 -9.28
N GLU A 145 2.70 3.59 -8.50
CA GLU A 145 1.67 3.45 -7.47
C GLU A 145 1.78 4.54 -6.39
N GLU A 146 3.00 4.90 -5.97
CA GLU A 146 3.25 5.97 -5.00
C GLU A 146 2.97 7.37 -5.58
N GLN A 147 3.38 7.64 -6.82
CA GLN A 147 3.09 8.87 -7.53
C GLN A 147 1.59 9.04 -7.80
N ALA A 148 0.89 7.97 -8.19
CA ALA A 148 -0.56 7.99 -8.34
C ALA A 148 -1.22 8.34 -7.00
N ARG A 149 -0.80 7.71 -5.89
CA ARG A 149 -1.30 8.06 -4.55
C ARG A 149 -1.00 9.51 -4.18
N GLN A 150 0.19 10.01 -4.48
CA GLN A 150 0.57 11.39 -4.18
C GLN A 150 -0.19 12.41 -5.06
N GLN A 151 -0.43 12.10 -6.33
CA GLN A 151 -1.25 12.91 -7.23
C GLN A 151 -2.71 12.88 -6.83
N THR A 152 -3.28 11.74 -6.45
CA THR A 152 -4.64 11.67 -5.89
C THR A 152 -4.74 12.47 -4.59
N ARG A 153 -3.74 12.40 -3.70
CA ARG A 153 -3.67 13.24 -2.49
C ARG A 153 -3.51 14.73 -2.80
N ARG A 154 -2.71 15.10 -3.81
CA ARG A 154 -2.57 16.48 -4.27
C ARG A 154 -3.84 16.98 -4.94
N ALA A 155 -4.50 16.19 -5.78
CA ALA A 155 -5.78 16.55 -6.39
C ALA A 155 -6.90 16.68 -5.33
N ALA A 156 -6.87 15.86 -4.28
CA ALA A 156 -7.74 16.02 -3.11
C ALA A 156 -7.32 17.18 -2.19
N GLY A 157 -6.08 17.67 -2.32
CA GLY A 157 -5.46 18.69 -1.46
C GLY A 157 -5.20 20.03 -2.14
N VAL A 158 -5.50 20.18 -3.44
CA VAL A 158 -5.72 21.48 -4.06
C VAL A 158 -6.97 22.00 -3.37
N PRO A 159 -6.86 23.04 -2.51
CA PRO A 159 -8.05 23.76 -2.10
C PRO A 159 -8.72 24.12 -3.41
N THR A 160 -10.01 23.82 -3.55
CA THR A 160 -10.81 24.51 -4.55
C THR A 160 -10.55 25.99 -4.29
N GLU A 161 -9.68 26.63 -5.07
CA GLU A 161 -9.66 28.08 -5.21
C GLU A 161 -10.95 28.40 -5.96
N GLY A 162 -12.07 28.13 -5.29
CA GLY A 162 -13.33 28.74 -5.65
C GLY A 162 -13.10 30.21 -5.42
N HIS A 163 -13.43 31.04 -6.40
CA HIS A 163 -13.77 32.41 -6.14
C HIS A 163 -14.91 32.38 -5.12
N PRO A 164 -14.66 32.64 -3.82
CA PRO A 164 -15.71 32.56 -2.84
C PRO A 164 -16.73 33.61 -3.25
N THR A 165 -18.01 33.27 -3.29
CA THR A 165 -19.05 34.25 -3.50
C THR A 165 -18.81 35.40 -2.52
N ALA A 166 -18.64 36.63 -3.03
CA ALA A 166 -18.30 37.77 -2.19
C ALA A 166 -19.33 37.90 -1.06
N GLY A 167 -18.85 37.96 0.19
CA GLY A 167 -19.69 38.04 1.39
C GLY A 167 -19.77 36.78 2.25
N LEU A 168 -19.24 35.63 1.80
CA LEU A 168 -19.14 34.45 2.65
C LEU A 168 -18.00 34.59 3.67
N LYS A 169 -18.32 34.44 4.95
CA LYS A 169 -17.33 34.41 6.03
C LYS A 169 -16.56 33.08 6.00
N PRO A 170 -15.24 33.07 6.31
CA PRO A 170 -14.49 31.84 6.51
C PRO A 170 -15.22 30.88 7.48
N TRP A 171 -15.20 29.58 7.21
CA TRP A 171 -15.92 28.59 8.03
C TRP A 171 -15.53 28.66 9.52
N LYS A 172 -14.26 28.94 9.79
CA LYS A 172 -13.69 29.15 11.14
C LYS A 172 -14.34 30.30 11.92
N ASP A 173 -14.96 31.25 11.21
CA ASP A 173 -15.61 32.44 11.81
C ASP A 173 -17.13 32.22 12.00
N ILE A 174 -17.68 31.12 11.49
CA ILE A 174 -19.12 30.81 11.56
C ILE A 174 -19.42 29.43 12.18
N THR A 175 -18.40 28.61 12.38
CA THR A 175 -18.52 27.27 12.96
C THR A 175 -17.51 27.11 14.08
N THR A 176 -17.97 26.65 15.25
CA THR A 176 -17.07 26.26 16.34
C THR A 176 -16.68 24.80 16.14
N PRO A 177 -15.39 24.46 15.95
CA PRO A 177 -14.95 23.07 15.88
C PRO A 177 -15.35 22.30 17.15
N HIS A 178 -15.56 20.98 17.02
CA HIS A 178 -15.85 20.14 18.17
C HIS A 178 -14.70 20.22 19.21
N PRO A 179 -14.98 20.13 20.53
CA PRO A 179 -13.97 20.39 21.57
C PRO A 179 -12.69 19.55 21.49
N ASP A 180 -12.77 18.32 20.99
CA ASP A 180 -11.63 17.43 20.76
C ASP A 180 -10.68 17.93 19.66
N VAL A 181 -11.24 18.43 18.54
CA VAL A 181 -10.51 19.06 17.44
C VAL A 181 -9.95 20.41 17.90
N ALA A 182 -10.76 21.20 18.60
CA ALA A 182 -10.37 22.52 19.11
C ALA A 182 -9.26 22.43 20.18
N SER A 183 -9.27 21.39 21.03
CA SER A 183 -8.28 21.19 22.11
C SER A 183 -7.02 20.44 21.67
N GLY A 184 -6.97 19.94 20.43
CA GLY A 184 -5.85 19.15 19.92
C GLY A 184 -5.69 17.77 20.56
N LYS A 185 -6.63 17.33 21.42
CA LYS A 185 -6.68 15.99 22.02
C LYS A 185 -7.28 14.97 21.06
N PHE A 186 -6.83 15.01 19.81
CA PHE A 186 -7.36 14.19 18.73
C PHE A 186 -6.74 12.78 18.77
N GLN A 187 -7.57 11.74 18.90
CA GLN A 187 -7.15 10.36 18.63
C GLN A 187 -7.83 9.85 17.36
N GLN A 188 -7.04 9.60 16.32
CA GLN A 188 -7.53 9.11 15.03
C GLN A 188 -8.31 7.77 15.13
N ALA A 189 -8.08 7.00 16.20
CA ALA A 189 -8.77 5.75 16.48
C ALA A 189 -10.22 5.93 16.96
N GLU A 190 -10.57 7.08 17.56
CA GLU A 190 -11.91 7.34 18.10
C GLU A 190 -12.97 7.58 17.00
N PHE A 191 -12.54 7.90 15.77
CA PHE A 191 -13.42 8.18 14.62
C PHE A 191 -13.49 7.04 13.59
N ALA A 192 -12.91 5.88 13.88
CA ALA A 192 -13.02 4.74 13.00
C ALA A 192 -14.33 3.99 13.25
N ALA A 193 -15.34 4.25 12.41
CA ALA A 193 -16.58 3.48 12.42
C ALA A 193 -16.30 1.96 12.34
N ASP A 194 -16.75 1.20 13.35
CA ASP A 194 -16.64 -0.26 13.40
C ASP A 194 -18.03 -0.87 13.61
N LEU A 195 -18.61 -1.39 12.51
CA LEU A 195 -19.92 -2.05 12.53
C LEU A 195 -19.98 -3.24 13.50
N TRP A 196 -18.86 -3.93 13.73
CA TRP A 196 -18.82 -5.05 14.66
C TRP A 196 -19.00 -4.57 16.10
N GLN A 197 -18.36 -3.47 16.49
CA GLN A 197 -18.51 -2.92 17.83
C GLN A 197 -19.95 -2.49 18.08
N VAL A 198 -20.54 -1.74 17.14
CA VAL A 198 -21.94 -1.30 17.24
C VAL A 198 -22.90 -2.49 17.31
N TYR A 199 -22.68 -3.52 16.49
CA TYR A 199 -23.48 -4.75 16.53
C TYR A 199 -23.41 -5.51 17.87
N LEU A 200 -22.32 -5.36 18.62
CA LEU A 200 -22.13 -5.93 19.95
C LEU A 200 -22.55 -4.98 21.08
N ASP A 201 -23.14 -3.83 20.76
CA ASP A 201 -23.47 -2.76 21.70
C ASP A 201 -22.22 -2.24 22.45
N GLN A 202 -21.11 -2.11 21.71
CA GLN A 202 -19.80 -1.63 22.18
C GLN A 202 -19.38 -0.37 21.41
N GLY A 203 -18.38 0.33 21.93
CA GLY A 203 -17.84 1.55 21.31
C GLY A 203 -18.44 2.83 21.88
N SER A 204 -18.21 3.95 21.21
CA SER A 204 -18.74 5.26 21.62
C SER A 204 -20.22 5.38 21.28
N ASP A 205 -20.96 6.13 22.11
CA ASP A 205 -22.38 6.41 21.87
C ASP A 205 -22.62 7.13 20.53
N GLU A 206 -21.63 7.86 20.02
CA GLU A 206 -21.69 8.55 18.73
C GLU A 206 -21.93 7.61 17.54
N TYR A 207 -21.50 6.36 17.64
CA TYR A 207 -21.74 5.33 16.63
C TYR A 207 -22.79 4.31 17.06
N ARG A 208 -22.98 4.11 18.37
CA ARG A 208 -23.87 3.10 18.95
C ARG A 208 -25.31 3.57 19.09
N ASP A 209 -25.53 4.82 19.45
CA ASP A 209 -26.86 5.41 19.59
C ASP A 209 -27.35 5.96 18.24
N PRO A 210 -28.55 5.56 17.78
CA PRO A 210 -29.05 5.98 16.47
C PRO A 210 -29.26 7.50 16.40
N THR A 211 -29.70 8.13 17.49
CA THR A 211 -30.00 9.56 17.52
C THR A 211 -28.72 10.39 17.48
N GLU A 212 -27.71 10.04 18.26
CA GLU A 212 -26.39 10.68 18.17
C GLU A 212 -25.74 10.47 16.81
N PHE A 213 -25.81 9.24 16.27
CA PHE A 213 -25.24 8.91 14.98
C PHE A 213 -25.85 9.78 13.88
N TYR A 214 -27.18 9.82 13.76
CA TYR A 214 -27.85 10.59 12.72
C TYR A 214 -27.71 12.10 12.92
N ARG A 215 -27.69 12.60 14.16
CA ARG A 215 -27.49 14.04 14.44
C ARG A 215 -26.14 14.54 13.92
N ARG A 216 -25.13 13.67 13.88
CA ARG A 216 -23.77 13.99 13.43
C ARG A 216 -23.52 13.57 11.97
N THR A 217 -24.48 12.87 11.36
CA THR A 217 -24.37 12.36 10.01
C THR A 217 -25.02 13.34 9.04
N TYR A 218 -24.22 13.91 8.14
CA TYR A 218 -24.78 14.65 7.01
C TYR A 218 -25.26 13.67 5.94
N LEU A 219 -26.56 13.71 5.63
CA LEU A 219 -27.17 12.90 4.59
C LEU A 219 -26.76 13.44 3.21
N THR A 220 -25.65 12.91 2.69
CA THR A 220 -25.26 13.14 1.29
C THR A 220 -26.28 12.52 0.34
N GLU A 221 -26.36 13.03 -0.89
CA GLU A 221 -27.28 12.51 -1.92
C GLU A 221 -27.18 10.98 -2.08
N GLY A 222 -25.96 10.43 -2.11
CA GLY A 222 -25.75 8.98 -2.22
C GLY A 222 -26.22 8.19 -1.00
N LEU A 223 -26.04 8.73 0.21
CA LEU A 223 -26.55 8.10 1.43
C LEU A 223 -28.07 8.17 1.50
N GLU A 224 -28.66 9.31 1.10
CA GLU A 224 -30.11 9.49 1.03
C GLU A 224 -30.74 8.50 0.04
N GLN A 225 -30.15 8.32 -1.15
CA GLN A 225 -30.58 7.32 -2.13
C GLN A 225 -30.52 5.90 -1.58
N LEU A 226 -29.42 5.55 -0.88
CA LEU A 226 -29.26 4.25 -0.24
C LEU A 226 -30.35 3.97 0.80
N LEU A 227 -30.55 4.92 1.72
CA LEU A 227 -31.54 4.79 2.79
C LEU A 227 -32.97 4.78 2.24
N ARG A 228 -33.24 5.56 1.19
CA ARG A 228 -34.54 5.56 0.48
C ARG A 228 -34.84 4.21 -0.13
N ASN A 229 -33.87 3.61 -0.82
CA ASN A 229 -34.03 2.29 -1.41
C ASN A 229 -34.30 1.22 -0.34
N ALA A 230 -33.54 1.24 0.76
CA ALA A 230 -33.72 0.32 1.88
C ALA A 230 -35.10 0.48 2.52
N LEU A 231 -35.54 1.71 2.78
CA LEU A 231 -36.82 1.99 3.41
C LEU A 231 -38.02 1.50 2.57
N LEU A 232 -38.02 1.81 1.27
CA LEU A 232 -39.06 1.34 0.34
C LEU A 232 -39.09 -0.19 0.30
N ARG A 233 -37.93 -0.83 0.15
CA ARG A 233 -37.84 -2.28 0.06
C ARG A 233 -38.31 -2.98 1.34
N LEU A 234 -37.88 -2.51 2.51
CA LEU A 234 -38.27 -3.07 3.81
C LEU A 234 -39.76 -2.84 4.12
N SER A 235 -40.37 -1.83 3.51
CA SER A 235 -41.80 -1.55 3.63
C SER A 235 -42.66 -2.35 2.64
N GLY A 236 -42.06 -3.25 1.84
CA GLY A 236 -42.76 -4.09 0.86
C GLY A 236 -42.97 -3.44 -0.50
N GLU A 237 -42.42 -2.25 -0.71
CA GLU A 237 -42.49 -1.52 -1.98
C GLU A 237 -41.32 -1.91 -2.92
N SER A 238 -41.20 -1.20 -4.04
CA SER A 238 -40.09 -1.34 -4.99
C SER A 238 -38.74 -1.00 -4.34
N GLY A 239 -37.67 -1.66 -4.76
CA GLY A 239 -36.31 -1.35 -4.33
C GLY A 239 -35.37 -2.52 -4.58
N ASP A 240 -34.07 -2.22 -4.67
CA ASP A 240 -33.06 -3.23 -4.96
C ASP A 240 -32.85 -4.16 -3.76
N PRO A 241 -32.95 -5.49 -3.94
CA PRO A 241 -32.79 -6.46 -2.84
C PRO A 241 -31.33 -6.70 -2.46
N VAL A 242 -30.39 -6.34 -3.33
CA VAL A 242 -28.95 -6.48 -3.13
C VAL A 242 -28.28 -5.17 -3.55
N ILE A 243 -27.53 -4.57 -2.65
CA ILE A 243 -26.84 -3.31 -2.89
C ILE A 243 -25.35 -3.53 -2.68
N GLU A 244 -24.56 -3.28 -3.72
CA GLU A 244 -23.10 -3.27 -3.63
C GLU A 244 -22.61 -1.85 -3.33
N LEU A 245 -21.97 -1.64 -2.19
CA LEU A 245 -21.39 -0.35 -1.82
C LEU A 245 -20.06 -0.14 -2.56
N GLN A 246 -20.12 0.41 -3.77
CA GLN A 246 -18.95 0.74 -4.58
C GLN A 246 -18.39 2.12 -4.20
N THR A 247 -17.54 2.17 -3.16
CA THR A 247 -16.76 3.38 -2.87
C THR A 247 -15.29 3.07 -2.70
N ASN A 248 -14.43 4.06 -2.98
CA ASN A 248 -12.99 3.96 -2.77
C ASN A 248 -12.63 3.78 -1.28
N PHE A 249 -11.37 3.45 -0.97
CA PHE A 249 -10.90 3.39 0.42
C PHE A 249 -11.15 4.71 1.15
N GLY A 250 -11.76 4.65 2.35
CA GLY A 250 -12.17 5.82 3.11
C GLY A 250 -13.49 6.48 2.66
N GLY A 251 -14.13 5.99 1.60
CA GLY A 251 -15.38 6.54 1.06
C GLY A 251 -16.66 6.16 1.84
N GLY A 252 -16.58 6.01 3.17
CA GLY A 252 -17.78 5.91 4.02
C GLY A 252 -18.58 4.61 4.01
N LYS A 253 -18.08 3.47 3.46
CA LYS A 253 -18.85 2.20 3.42
C LYS A 253 -19.35 1.76 4.79
N THR A 254 -18.46 1.69 5.78
CA THR A 254 -18.84 1.26 7.14
C THR A 254 -19.85 2.22 7.76
N HIS A 255 -19.72 3.52 7.46
CA HIS A 255 -20.66 4.53 7.92
C HIS A 255 -22.05 4.38 7.26
N ALA A 256 -22.10 4.10 5.96
CA ALA A 256 -23.35 3.78 5.25
C ALA A 256 -24.02 2.50 5.79
N MET A 257 -23.22 1.46 6.10
CA MET A 257 -23.74 0.25 6.74
C MET A 257 -24.28 0.52 8.15
N LEU A 258 -23.64 1.39 8.93
CA LEU A 258 -24.14 1.82 10.24
C LEU A 258 -25.45 2.59 10.12
N ALA A 259 -25.59 3.48 9.14
CA ALA A 259 -26.84 4.17 8.88
C ALA A 259 -27.98 3.17 8.58
N LEU A 260 -27.74 2.19 7.71
CA LEU A 260 -28.70 1.11 7.44
C LEU A 260 -29.02 0.29 8.69
N PHE A 261 -28.01 -0.06 9.48
CA PHE A 261 -28.18 -0.81 10.72
C PHE A 261 -29.10 -0.07 11.69
N HIS A 262 -28.84 1.22 11.91
CA HIS A 262 -29.65 2.07 12.79
C HIS A 262 -31.06 2.29 12.25
N LEU A 263 -31.24 2.47 10.95
CA LEU A 263 -32.57 2.53 10.32
C LEU A 263 -33.39 1.27 10.60
N CYS A 264 -32.77 0.09 10.55
CA CYS A 264 -33.46 -1.18 10.80
C CYS A 264 -33.78 -1.43 12.28
N GLN A 265 -33.01 -0.82 13.20
CA GLN A 265 -33.11 -1.04 14.65
C GLN A 265 -33.90 0.07 15.37
N ALA A 266 -34.20 1.18 14.69
CA ALA A 266 -34.91 2.30 15.28
C ALA A 266 -36.35 1.94 15.64
N LEU A 267 -36.81 2.42 16.80
CA LEU A 267 -38.18 2.20 17.27
C LEU A 267 -39.10 3.32 16.78
N HIS A 268 -38.58 4.53 16.69
CA HIS A 268 -39.33 5.72 16.30
C HIS A 268 -38.58 6.53 15.23
N ILE A 269 -39.33 7.20 14.35
CA ILE A 269 -38.75 8.12 13.34
C ILE A 269 -37.96 9.25 14.03
N SER A 270 -38.39 9.66 15.23
CA SER A 270 -37.68 10.65 16.06
C SER A 270 -36.28 10.23 16.49
N ASP A 271 -35.97 8.92 16.45
CA ASP A 271 -34.64 8.40 16.79
C ASP A 271 -33.62 8.64 15.66
N LEU A 272 -34.10 9.09 14.48
CA LEU A 272 -33.35 9.23 13.24
C LEU A 272 -33.39 10.69 12.72
N PRO A 273 -32.83 11.67 13.47
CA PRO A 273 -32.89 13.08 13.08
C PRO A 273 -32.30 13.33 11.68
N GLY A 274 -32.99 14.11 10.86
CA GLY A 274 -32.59 14.42 9.48
C GLY A 274 -33.25 13.52 8.43
N MET A 275 -33.88 12.41 8.83
CA MET A 275 -34.60 11.52 7.92
C MET A 275 -36.03 11.97 7.59
N GLU A 276 -36.53 13.05 8.19
CA GLU A 276 -37.93 13.48 8.09
C GLU A 276 -38.36 13.75 6.64
N SER A 277 -37.49 14.40 5.84
CA SER A 277 -37.75 14.65 4.42
C SER A 277 -37.86 13.35 3.62
N LEU A 278 -37.07 12.33 3.96
CA LEU A 278 -37.06 11.05 3.28
C LEU A 278 -38.36 10.28 3.57
N PHE A 279 -38.83 10.26 4.82
CA PHE A 279 -40.13 9.67 5.16
C PHE A 279 -41.29 10.40 4.46
N GLN A 280 -41.25 11.73 4.41
CA GLN A 280 -42.26 12.53 3.71
C GLN A 280 -42.29 12.24 2.20
N THR A 281 -41.13 12.20 1.54
CA THR A 281 -41.04 11.99 0.09
C THR A 281 -41.35 10.56 -0.34
N THR A 282 -41.08 9.58 0.52
CA THR A 282 -41.45 8.18 0.27
C THR A 282 -42.91 7.88 0.61
N GLY A 283 -43.56 8.72 1.42
CA GLY A 283 -44.93 8.49 1.89
C GLY A 283 -45.03 7.41 2.97
N ILE A 284 -43.90 6.98 3.53
CA ILE A 284 -43.84 5.93 4.55
C ILE A 284 -44.02 6.60 5.91
N ASN A 285 -45.14 6.31 6.58
CA ASN A 285 -45.50 6.97 7.85
C ASN A 285 -45.05 6.19 9.10
N HIS A 286 -44.52 4.98 8.91
CA HIS A 286 -44.09 4.09 10.00
C HIS A 286 -42.79 3.38 9.62
N LEU A 287 -41.91 3.19 10.59
CA LEU A 287 -40.72 2.37 10.41
C LEU A 287 -41.10 0.89 10.23
N PRO A 288 -40.38 0.13 9.37
CA PRO A 288 -40.56 -1.31 9.27
C PRO A 288 -40.11 -1.98 10.58
N GLN A 289 -41.05 -2.52 11.35
CA GLN A 289 -40.79 -3.10 12.68
C GLN A 289 -40.39 -4.60 12.66
N ASN A 290 -40.65 -5.29 11.55
CA ASN A 290 -40.39 -6.74 11.42
C ASN A 290 -39.15 -7.02 10.57
N VAL A 291 -38.02 -6.43 10.95
CA VAL A 291 -36.76 -6.56 10.21
C VAL A 291 -35.77 -7.39 11.03
N ASN A 292 -35.42 -8.58 10.54
CA ASN A 292 -34.33 -9.36 11.12
C ASN A 292 -33.01 -8.92 10.49
N VAL A 293 -32.04 -8.54 11.32
CA VAL A 293 -30.75 -8.01 10.87
C VAL A 293 -29.63 -9.01 11.19
N ALA A 294 -28.89 -9.42 10.16
CA ALA A 294 -27.67 -10.20 10.29
C ALA A 294 -26.43 -9.38 9.90
N VAL A 295 -25.38 -9.44 10.72
CA VAL A 295 -24.12 -8.72 10.53
C VAL A 295 -22.97 -9.71 10.42
N LEU A 296 -22.29 -9.69 9.27
CA LEU A 296 -21.14 -10.54 8.98
C LEU A 296 -19.90 -9.70 8.70
N VAL A 297 -18.94 -9.71 9.63
CA VAL A 297 -17.68 -8.96 9.49
C VAL A 297 -16.52 -9.94 9.34
N GLY A 298 -15.98 -10.06 8.13
CA GLY A 298 -15.05 -11.14 7.76
C GLY A 298 -13.76 -11.21 8.58
N ASN A 299 -13.23 -10.09 9.08
CA ASN A 299 -12.04 -10.10 9.93
C ASN A 299 -12.32 -10.41 11.41
N LYS A 300 -13.60 -10.50 11.82
CA LYS A 300 -14.04 -10.87 13.16
C LYS A 300 -14.54 -12.32 13.24
N LEU A 301 -14.93 -12.89 12.09
CA LEU A 301 -15.44 -14.25 11.97
C LEU A 301 -14.36 -15.19 11.44
N GLN A 302 -13.86 -16.09 12.29
CA GLN A 302 -12.76 -16.99 11.93
C GLN A 302 -13.24 -18.17 11.06
N PRO A 303 -12.54 -18.50 9.95
CA PRO A 303 -12.90 -19.64 9.09
C PRO A 303 -12.76 -21.01 9.77
N SER A 304 -11.90 -21.14 10.78
CA SER A 304 -11.67 -22.37 11.54
C SER A 304 -12.82 -22.74 12.47
N GLY A 305 -13.76 -21.83 12.69
CA GLY A 305 -14.90 -21.98 13.59
C GLY A 305 -15.25 -20.66 14.26
N ILE A 306 -16.52 -20.28 14.22
CA ILE A 306 -16.99 -19.02 14.78
C ILE A 306 -17.32 -19.25 16.26
N VAL A 307 -16.40 -18.85 17.14
CA VAL A 307 -16.59 -18.93 18.58
C VAL A 307 -17.73 -18.01 19.05
N PRO A 308 -18.43 -18.34 20.15
CA PRO A 308 -19.41 -17.44 20.76
C PRO A 308 -18.80 -16.07 21.11
N TYR A 309 -19.45 -14.98 20.68
CA TYR A 309 -18.97 -13.62 20.87
C TYR A 309 -20.00 -12.68 21.56
N LYS A 310 -21.26 -13.12 21.72
CA LYS A 310 -22.28 -12.45 22.54
C LYS A 310 -22.51 -13.23 23.84
N PRO A 311 -22.76 -12.56 24.98
CA PRO A 311 -23.06 -13.24 26.24
C PRO A 311 -24.23 -14.23 26.13
N GLN A 312 -25.25 -13.89 25.33
CA GLN A 312 -26.44 -14.72 25.16
C GLN A 312 -26.16 -16.04 24.42
N HIS A 313 -25.08 -16.13 23.64
CA HIS A 313 -24.75 -17.35 22.89
C HIS A 313 -24.46 -18.54 23.80
N ALA A 314 -23.91 -18.30 24.99
CA ALA A 314 -23.65 -19.35 25.98
C ALA A 314 -24.96 -19.93 26.52
N SER A 315 -25.95 -19.08 26.80
CA SER A 315 -27.28 -19.50 27.29
C SER A 315 -28.16 -20.16 26.22
N GLN A 316 -27.90 -19.91 24.93
CA GLN A 316 -28.76 -20.36 23.82
C GLN A 316 -28.37 -21.72 23.22
N LYS A 317 -27.42 -22.46 23.83
CA LYS A 317 -26.90 -23.73 23.29
C LYS A 317 -26.44 -23.61 21.83
N ARG A 318 -25.74 -22.51 21.50
CA ARG A 318 -25.27 -22.23 20.14
C ARG A 318 -24.36 -23.37 19.64
N PRO A 319 -24.66 -23.99 18.49
CA PRO A 319 -23.82 -25.05 17.93
C PRO A 319 -22.48 -24.47 17.45
N ILE A 320 -21.51 -25.35 17.17
CA ILE A 320 -20.26 -24.95 16.53
C ILE A 320 -20.57 -24.61 15.07
N ILE A 321 -20.54 -23.32 14.75
CA ILE A 321 -20.75 -22.81 13.39
C ILE A 321 -19.39 -22.71 12.69
N ARG A 322 -19.30 -23.26 11.48
CA ARG A 322 -18.06 -23.31 10.68
C ARG A 322 -18.13 -22.55 9.36
N THR A 323 -19.25 -21.92 9.05
CA THR A 323 -19.47 -21.22 7.77
C THR A 323 -20.16 -19.88 8.01
N LEU A 324 -19.91 -18.90 7.13
CA LEU A 324 -20.62 -17.62 7.16
C LEU A 324 -22.12 -17.78 6.93
N TRP A 325 -22.52 -18.75 6.11
CA TRP A 325 -23.94 -19.09 5.90
C TRP A 325 -24.61 -19.64 7.15
N GLY A 326 -23.91 -20.50 7.91
CA GLY A 326 -24.41 -20.99 9.18
C GLY A 326 -24.53 -19.88 10.22
N GLU A 327 -23.63 -18.89 10.18
CA GLU A 327 -23.69 -17.72 11.04
C GLU A 327 -24.87 -16.81 10.68
N LEU A 328 -25.06 -16.53 9.39
CA LEU A 328 -26.21 -15.78 8.90
C LEU A 328 -27.52 -16.43 9.35
N ALA A 329 -27.65 -17.75 9.15
CA ALA A 329 -28.85 -18.50 9.53
C ALA A 329 -29.08 -18.56 11.05
N TRP A 330 -28.03 -18.44 11.87
CA TRP A 330 -28.17 -18.37 13.32
C TRP A 330 -28.61 -17.00 13.82
N GLN A 331 -28.26 -15.93 13.10
CA GLN A 331 -28.62 -14.56 13.48
C GLN A 331 -30.06 -14.17 13.09
N LEU A 332 -30.64 -14.81 12.07
CA LEU A 332 -31.98 -14.52 11.54
C LEU A 332 -33.08 -15.38 12.18
#